data_AF-X1RJ44-F1
#
_entry.id   AF-X1RJ44-F1
#
_cell.length_a   1.000
_cell.length_b   1.000
_cell.length_c   1.000
_cell.angle_alpha   90.00
_cell.angle_beta   90.00
_cell.angle_gamma   90.00
#
_symmetry.space_group_name_H-M   'P 1'
#
loop_
_entity.id
_entity.type
_entity.pdbx_description
1 polymer ?
#
loop_
_entity_poly.entity_id
_entity_poly.type
_entity_poly.pdbx_seq_one_letter_code
_entity_poly.pdbx_strand_id
1 'polypeptide(L)' 'MKLKQIEIDKFRSIDHISIVINELAVLIGENNAGKTNILKALASSFNSLNKFILVFIGKTHPVPNPYLFK' A
#
# COMPACT_ATOMS: atom_id res chain seq x y z
N MET A 1 4.35 -20.75 -6.36
CA MET A 1 3.69 -20.42 -5.08
C MET A 1 2.63 -19.35 -5.36
N LYS A 2 1.41 -19.44 -4.80
CA LYS A 2 0.35 -18.43 -5.00
C LYS A 2 -0.04 -17.83 -3.64
N LEU A 3 0.01 -16.50 -3.53
CA LEU A 3 -0.47 -15.76 -2.35
C LEU A 3 -2.00 -15.84 -2.33
N LYS A 4 -2.56 -16.36 -1.22
CA LYS A 4 -4.02 -16.47 -1.02
C LYS A 4 -4.57 -15.46 -0.03
N GLN A 5 -3.79 -15.17 1.02
CA GLN A 5 -4.20 -14.31 2.11
C GLN A 5 -2.98 -13.61 2.69
N ILE A 6 -3.20 -12.38 3.13
CA ILE A 6 -2.24 -11.58 3.87
C ILE A 6 -2.91 -11.22 5.18
N GLU A 7 -2.23 -11.54 6.29
CA GLU A 7 -2.58 -11.05 7.61
C GLU A 7 -1.39 -10.27 8.15
N ILE A 8 -1.66 -9.07 8.65
CA ILE A 8 -0.64 -8.20 9.25
C ILE A 8 -1.20 -7.70 10.58
N ASP A 9 -0.51 -8.06 11.65
CA ASP A 9 -0.82 -7.67 13.02
C ASP A 9 0.30 -6.81 13.60
N LYS A 10 -0.07 -5.71 14.26
CA LYS A 10 0.83 -4.83 15.02
C LYS A 10 2.11 -4.46 14.26
N PHE A 11 2.00 -4.13 12.97
CA PHE A 11 3.14 -3.76 12.13
C PHE A 11 3.10 -2.28 11.75
N ARG A 12 4.03 -1.50 12.31
CA ARG A 12 4.10 -0.03 12.12
C ARG A 12 2.76 0.62 12.48
N SER A 13 2.13 1.33 11.53
CA SER A 13 0.84 2.00 11.72
C SER A 13 -0.37 1.08 11.49
N ILE A 14 -0.15 -0.20 11.19
CA ILE A 14 -1.21 -1.18 10.94
C ILE A 14 -1.48 -1.90 12.25
N ASP A 15 -2.68 -1.72 12.81
CA ASP A 15 -3.10 -2.43 14.02
C ASP A 15 -3.44 -3.89 13.71
N HIS A 16 -4.37 -4.10 12.78
CA HIS A 16 -4.73 -5.40 12.22
C HIS A 16 -5.29 -5.18 10.80
N ILE A 17 -4.89 -6.01 9.83
CA ILE A 17 -5.51 -6.07 8.49
C ILE A 17 -5.47 -7.50 7.95
N SER A 18 -6.57 -7.91 7.31
CA SER A 18 -6.69 -9.18 6.61
C SER A 18 -7.13 -8.91 5.17
N ILE A 19 -6.37 -9.41 4.20
CA ILE A 19 -6.59 -9.20 2.77
C ILE A 19 -6.61 -10.56 2.08
N VAL A 20 -7.74 -10.90 1.47
CA VAL A 20 -7.85 -12.07 0.59
C VAL A 20 -7.37 -11.69 -0.81
N ILE A 21 -6.42 -12.45 -1.36
CA ILE A 21 -5.87 -12.26 -2.70
C ILE A 21 -6.41 -13.36 -3.63
N ASN A 22 -7.05 -12.92 -4.71
CA ASN A 22 -7.50 -13.81 -5.78
C ASN A 22 -6.49 -13.83 -6.93
N GLU A 23 -6.84 -13.32 -8.11
CA GLU A 23 -5.96 -13.28 -9.28
C GLU A 23 -5.17 -11.97 -9.37
N LEU A 24 -5.80 -10.86 -8.98
CA LEU A 24 -5.20 -9.52 -8.94
C LEU A 24 -5.69 -8.79 -7.69
N ALA A 25 -4.76 -8.15 -6.99
CA ALA A 25 -5.07 -7.26 -5.88
C ALA A 25 -4.42 -5.90 -6.13
N VAL A 26 -5.19 -4.82 -6.00
CA VAL A 26 -4.73 -3.44 -6.20
C VAL A 26 -4.97 -2.65 -4.92
N LEU A 27 -3.92 -2.03 -4.40
CA LEU A 27 -4.00 -1.17 -3.21
C LEU A 27 -4.26 0.28 -3.62
N ILE A 28 -5.47 0.79 -3.38
CA ILE A 28 -5.88 2.16 -3.69
C ILE A 28 -6.14 2.93 -2.39
N GLY A 29 -5.79 4.21 -2.37
CA GLY A 29 -6.15 5.12 -1.28
C GLY A 29 -5.29 6.38 -1.28
N GLU A 30 -5.50 7.25 -0.31
CA GLU A 30 -4.73 8.49 -0.16
C GLU A 30 -3.26 8.24 0.18
N ASN A 31 -2.39 9.23 -0.10
CA ASN A 31 -1.01 9.15 0.38
C ASN A 31 -1.02 8.99 1.91
N ASN A 32 -0.04 8.26 2.44
CA ASN A 32 0.08 7.97 3.86
C ASN A 32 -1.01 7.06 4.48
N ALA A 33 -1.98 6.56 3.71
CA ALA A 33 -3.00 5.60 4.18
C ALA A 33 -2.47 4.19 4.54
N GLY A 34 -1.15 4.01 4.68
CA GLY A 34 -0.55 2.71 5.07
C GLY A 34 -0.23 1.73 3.94
N LYS A 35 -0.49 2.06 2.67
CA LYS A 35 -0.17 1.19 1.52
C LYS A 35 1.30 0.73 1.49
N THR A 36 2.23 1.65 1.72
CA THR A 36 3.67 1.33 1.80
C THR A 36 4.00 0.40 2.97
N ASN A 37 3.26 0.49 4.08
CA ASN A 37 3.48 -0.38 5.24
C ASN A 37 3.01 -1.81 4.96
N ILE A 38 1.92 -2.00 4.23
CA ILE A 38 1.45 -3.33 3.76
C ILE A 38 2.54 -4.00 2.92
N LEU A 39 3.10 -3.26 1.94
CA LEU A 39 4.12 -3.79 1.05
C LEU A 39 5.45 -4.08 1.77
N LYS A 40 5.81 -3.27 2.78
CA LYS A 40 6.96 -3.53 3.65
C LYS A 40 6.77 -4.76 4.54
N ALA A 41 5.56 -4.98 5.07
CA ALA A 41 5.24 -6.17 5.85
C ALA A 41 5.42 -7.42 4.98
N LEU A 42 4.86 -7.41 3.77
CA LEU A 42 5.05 -8.49 2.80
C LEU A 42 6.53 -8.73 2.48
N ALA A 43 7.29 -7.68 2.17
CA ALA A 43 8.71 -7.82 1.88
C ALA A 43 9.50 -8.39 3.07
N SER A 44 9.12 -8.05 4.31
CA SER A 44 9.73 -8.59 5.52
C SER A 44 9.41 -10.07 5.75
N SER A 45 8.17 -10.49 5.45
CA SER A 45 7.74 -11.89 5.63
C SER A 45 8.38 -12.83 4.60
N PHE A 46 8.66 -12.33 3.40
CA PHE A 46 9.39 -13.07 2.37
C PHE A 46 10.82 -12.55 2.29
N ASN A 47 11.73 -13.11 3.11
CA ASN A 47 13.17 -12.80 3.26
C ASN A 47 14.01 -12.66 1.94
N SER A 48 13.40 -12.78 0.75
CA SER A 48 14.05 -12.74 -0.57
C SER A 48 13.34 -11.82 -1.59
N LEU A 49 12.49 -10.88 -1.17
CA LEU A 49 11.83 -9.92 -2.08
C LEU A 49 12.64 -8.63 -2.31
N ASN A 50 13.91 -8.79 -2.70
CA ASN A 50 14.78 -7.69 -3.13
C ASN A 50 14.37 -7.02 -4.46
N LYS A 51 13.13 -7.21 -4.96
CA LYS A 51 12.72 -6.71 -6.29
C LYS A 51 11.21 -6.48 -6.48
N PHE A 52 10.46 -6.07 -5.47
CA PHE A 52 9.15 -5.47 -5.75
C PHE A 52 9.35 -4.01 -6.18
N ILE A 53 9.33 -3.76 -7.49
CA ILE A 53 9.20 -2.41 -8.04
C ILE A 53 7.81 -1.91 -7.63
N LEU A 54 7.76 -1.05 -6.61
CA LEU A 54 6.58 -0.27 -6.31
C LEU A 54 6.44 0.81 -7.39
N VAL A 55 5.54 0.61 -8.34
CA VAL A 55 5.08 1.68 -9.22
C VAL A 55 4.01 2.45 -8.48
N PHE A 56 4.41 3.55 -7.84
CA PHE A 56 3.46 4.54 -7.34
C PHE A 56 2.91 5.33 -8.54
N ILE A 57 1.69 5.03 -8.98
CA ILE A 57 0.93 5.97 -9.84
C ILE A 57 0.21 6.96 -8.92
N GLY A 58 0.98 7.82 -8.27
CA GLY A 58 0.44 8.97 -7.56
C GLY A 58 0.24 10.08 -8.58
N LYS A 59 -1.00 10.40 -8.96
CA LYS A 59 -1.25 11.69 -9.59
C LYS A 59 -1.11 12.76 -8.51
N THR A 60 0.05 13.41 -8.43
CA THR A 60 0.15 14.71 -7.78
C THR A 60 -0.51 15.72 -8.71
N HIS A 61 -1.85 15.75 -8.74
CA HIS A 61 -2.52 16.97 -9.19
C HIS A 61 -2.39 17.97 -8.05
N PRO A 62 -1.72 19.12 -8.22
CA PRO A 62 -1.92 20.24 -7.32
C PRO A 62 -3.41 20.57 -7.38
N VAL A 63 -4.13 20.37 -6.27
CA VAL A 63 -5.50 20.87 -6.14
C VAL A 63 -5.34 22.40 -6.18
N PRO A 64 -5.87 23.12 -7.19
CA PRO A 64 -5.84 24.57 -7.18
C PRO A 64 -6.56 25.01 -5.92
N ASN A 65 -5.92 25.84 -5.09
CA ASN A 65 -6.56 26.43 -3.92
C ASN A 65 -7.79 27.23 -4.40
N PRO A 66 -9.03 26.80 -4.09
CA PRO A 66 -10.24 27.48 -4.58
C PRO A 66 -10.43 28.87 -3.95
N TYR A 67 -9.58 29.28 -3.00
CA TYR A 67 -9.62 30.57 -2.33
C TYR A 67 -8.57 31.57 -2.83
N LEU A 68 -7.79 31.27 -3.87
CA LEU A 68 -6.76 32.18 -4.40
C LEU A 68 -7.25 33.13 -5.51
N PHE A 69 -8.55 33.12 -5.83
CA PHE A 69 -9.19 34.14 -6.67
C PHE A 69 -10.12 34.99 -5.79
N LYS A 70 -9.53 35.93 -5.05
CA LYS A 70 -10.22 37.10 -4.49
C LYS A 70 -9.37 38.34 -4.77
#